data_AF-A0A844M665-F1
#
_entry.id   AF-A0A844M665-F1
#
_cell.length_a   1.000
_cell.length_b   1.000
_cell.length_c   1.000
_cell.angle_alpha   90.00
_cell.angle_beta   90.00
_cell.angle_gamma   90.00
#
_symmetry.space_group_name_H-M   'P 1'
#
loop_
_entity.id
_entity.type
_entity.pdbx_description
1 polymer ?
#
loop_
_entity_poly.entity_id
_entity_poly.type
_entity_poly.pdbx_seq_one_letter_code
_entity_poly.pdbx_strand_id
1 'polypeptide(L)'
;MSSINLDAVVSAHLIQNQSTQKLLNNPLLLLDCWSLDSDLCLKAPFHRKFSLLNFAEYSQDWLKIVVKLYILLRVNNGTSAATIQRDVYNLQKFDLVLKEQYVYSFEQINNGIFESFDYYLRSKNLKEVTIHRYYATLVAFFDTCRLEGWFDVSTYWFKGRRRRFYPSNDEINYIPEEVWNQLESNLHHLPEPIQRMILVIRTTGMRVGELLNMPYDCLRKRGSQWRIRITTEKYGIEDELPIPEDLAVVIKEQQLYIIQVFSEHYNHLFCTSKAGGWKTLTKKSDGTVLDEMVFEAYPEIMPNHLFNMTVKPTG
;
A
#
# COMPACT_ATOMS: atom_id res chain seq x y z
N MET A 1 -20.34 24.72 16.47
CA MET A 1 -21.24 23.55 16.40
C MET A 1 -22.05 23.66 15.11
N SER A 2 -21.46 23.32 13.97
CA SER A 2 -22.21 23.10 12.73
C SER A 2 -22.71 21.67 12.77
N SER A 3 -24.02 21.49 12.93
CA SER A 3 -24.68 20.19 12.97
C SER A 3 -24.36 19.42 11.68
N ILE A 4 -23.70 18.27 11.80
CA ILE A 4 -23.72 17.26 10.74
C ILE A 4 -25.20 16.96 10.49
N ASN A 5 -25.67 17.16 9.25
CA ASN A 5 -27.03 16.81 8.87
C ASN A 5 -27.12 15.28 8.79
N LEU A 6 -27.14 14.64 9.94
CA LEU A 6 -27.36 13.22 10.09
C LEU A 6 -28.85 12.98 9.84
N ASP A 7 -29.16 12.09 8.91
CA ASP A 7 -30.52 11.57 8.75
C ASP A 7 -31.09 11.21 10.14
N ALA A 8 -32.36 11.54 10.37
CA ALA A 8 -33.01 11.34 11.67
C ALA A 8 -32.94 9.86 12.13
N VAL A 9 -32.89 8.92 11.18
CA VAL A 9 -32.78 7.47 11.42
C VAL A 9 -31.37 7.07 11.88
N VAL A 10 -30.34 7.64 11.27
CA VAL A 10 -28.93 7.41 11.65
C VAL A 10 -28.65 8.05 13.01
N SER A 11 -29.17 9.26 13.23
CA SER A 11 -29.07 9.95 14.52
C SER A 11 -29.66 9.13 15.68
N ALA A 12 -30.81 8.48 15.49
CA ALA A 12 -31.45 7.68 16.55
C ALA A 12 -30.64 6.45 16.98
N HIS A 13 -29.90 5.82 16.05
CA HIS A 13 -29.13 4.59 16.32
C HIS A 13 -27.68 4.87 16.76
N LEU A 14 -27.04 5.93 16.24
CA LEU A 14 -25.64 6.24 16.57
C LEU A 14 -25.41 6.76 18.00
N ILE A 15 -26.46 7.20 18.71
CA ILE A 15 -26.32 7.91 20.01
C ILE A 15 -26.09 6.96 21.19
N GLN A 16 -26.31 5.65 21.05
CA GLN A 16 -26.30 4.73 22.20
C GLN A 16 -24.89 4.39 22.71
N ASN A 17 -23.84 4.64 21.94
CA ASN A 17 -22.48 4.21 22.25
C ASN A 17 -21.53 5.40 22.53
N GLN A 18 -20.92 5.42 23.72
CA GLN A 18 -19.96 6.46 24.13
C GLN A 18 -18.73 6.55 23.22
N SER A 19 -18.25 5.45 22.62
CA SER A 19 -17.14 5.48 21.65
C SER A 19 -17.56 6.24 20.40
N THR A 20 -18.78 5.98 19.91
CA THR A 20 -19.35 6.58 18.72
C THR A 20 -19.60 8.07 18.90
N GLN A 21 -20.07 8.49 20.08
CA GLN A 21 -20.24 9.91 20.41
C GLN A 21 -18.92 10.71 20.33
N LYS A 22 -17.80 10.12 20.76
CA LYS A 22 -16.47 10.75 20.62
C LYS A 22 -16.08 10.90 19.15
N LEU A 23 -16.34 9.88 18.33
CA LEU A 23 -16.06 9.92 16.89
C LEU A 23 -16.93 10.93 16.16
N LEU A 24 -18.20 11.08 16.55
CA LEU A 24 -19.13 12.05 15.96
C LEU A 24 -18.70 13.51 16.14
N ASN A 25 -17.92 13.81 17.18
CA ASN A 25 -17.37 15.14 17.40
C ASN A 25 -16.11 15.43 16.56
N ASN A 26 -15.65 14.47 15.76
CA ASN A 26 -14.47 14.65 14.94
C ASN A 26 -14.76 15.62 13.76
N PRO A 27 -14.01 16.74 13.64
CA PRO A 27 -14.25 17.73 12.59
C PRO A 27 -14.07 17.17 11.17
N LEU A 28 -13.31 16.09 11.00
CA LEU A 28 -13.08 15.47 9.70
C LEU A 28 -14.38 14.94 9.05
N LEU A 29 -15.41 14.62 9.84
CA LEU A 29 -16.69 14.15 9.31
C LEU A 29 -17.34 15.16 8.35
N LEU A 30 -17.05 16.45 8.52
CA LEU A 30 -17.54 17.54 7.67
C LEU A 30 -16.79 17.65 6.34
N LEU A 31 -15.59 17.07 6.24
CA LEU A 31 -14.74 17.12 5.05
C LEU A 31 -14.92 15.88 4.19
N ASP A 32 -14.84 16.04 2.87
CA ASP A 32 -14.93 14.94 1.92
C ASP A 32 -13.59 14.39 1.44
N CYS A 33 -12.51 15.10 1.72
CA CYS A 33 -11.16 14.66 1.41
C CYS A 33 -10.34 14.59 2.68
N TRP A 34 -9.78 13.42 3.01
CA TRP A 34 -8.92 13.24 4.18
C TRP A 34 -7.52 12.85 3.75
N SER A 35 -6.53 13.54 4.30
CA SER A 35 -5.12 13.18 4.19
C SER A 35 -4.77 12.05 5.14
N LEU A 36 -4.25 10.94 4.60
CA LEU A 36 -3.83 9.80 5.42
C LEU A 36 -2.72 10.18 6.42
N ASP A 37 -1.84 11.10 6.04
CA ASP A 37 -0.77 11.65 6.86
C ASP A 37 -1.34 12.69 7.84
N SER A 38 -1.72 13.86 7.35
CA SER A 38 -1.93 15.02 8.21
C SER A 38 -3.19 14.91 9.08
N ASP A 39 -4.23 14.24 8.56
CA ASP A 39 -5.53 14.21 9.21
C ASP A 39 -5.69 12.95 10.06
N LEU A 40 -5.15 11.82 9.61
CA LEU A 40 -5.28 10.52 10.27
C LEU A 40 -3.99 10.04 10.96
N CYS A 41 -2.90 10.79 10.84
CA CYS A 41 -1.58 10.49 11.43
C CYS A 41 -1.05 9.09 11.07
N LEU A 42 -1.47 8.53 9.92
CA LEU A 42 -1.02 7.22 9.48
C LEU A 42 0.35 7.34 8.81
N LYS A 43 1.31 6.53 9.27
CA LYS A 43 2.61 6.40 8.60
C LYS A 43 2.45 5.52 7.37
N ALA A 44 2.82 6.04 6.20
CA ALA A 44 2.98 5.24 5.00
C ALA A 44 4.45 4.82 4.82
N PRO A 45 4.70 3.68 4.16
CA PRO A 45 6.04 3.32 3.74
C PRO A 45 6.63 4.38 2.79
N PHE A 46 7.95 4.60 2.85
CA PHE A 46 8.68 5.57 2.03
C PHE A 46 8.42 5.40 0.52
N HIS A 47 8.30 4.15 0.07
CA HIS A 47 8.08 3.84 -1.35
C HIS A 47 6.66 4.12 -1.86
N ARG A 48 5.73 4.54 -0.99
CA ARG A 48 4.35 4.86 -1.37
C ARG A 48 4.11 6.35 -1.25
N LYS A 49 3.44 6.91 -2.26
CA LYS A 49 2.88 8.26 -2.12
C LYS A 49 1.67 8.21 -1.20
N PHE A 50 1.62 9.14 -0.25
CA PHE A 50 0.41 9.38 0.51
C PHE A 50 -0.72 9.77 -0.44
N SER A 51 -1.86 9.08 -0.34
CA SER A 51 -3.05 9.45 -1.08
C SER A 51 -4.03 10.15 -0.15
N LEU A 52 -4.91 10.94 -0.77
CA LEU A 52 -6.13 11.39 -0.13
C LEU A 52 -7.15 10.24 -0.14
N LEU A 53 -7.96 10.16 0.91
CA LEU A 53 -9.24 9.46 0.89
C LEU A 53 -10.29 10.44 0.36
N ASN A 54 -11.08 10.01 -0.62
CA ASN A 54 -12.12 10.84 -1.21
C ASN A 54 -13.50 10.20 -0.94
N PHE A 55 -14.39 10.97 -0.33
CA PHE A 55 -15.77 10.61 0.00
C PHE A 55 -16.79 11.39 -0.83
N ALA A 56 -16.37 12.30 -1.72
CA ALA A 56 -17.26 13.13 -2.52
C ALA A 56 -18.12 12.32 -3.51
N GLU A 57 -17.66 11.15 -3.91
CA GLU A 57 -18.33 10.29 -4.90
C GLU A 57 -19.40 9.36 -4.30
N TYR A 58 -19.61 9.38 -2.98
CA TYR A 58 -20.71 8.64 -2.35
C TYR A 58 -22.04 9.30 -2.70
N SER A 59 -23.00 8.48 -3.13
CA SER A 59 -24.34 8.91 -3.51
C SER A 59 -25.33 8.84 -2.35
N GLN A 60 -25.09 7.99 -1.35
CA GLN A 60 -25.93 7.90 -0.16
C GLN A 60 -25.28 8.60 1.04
N ASP A 61 -25.91 9.68 1.51
CA ASP A 61 -25.39 10.47 2.64
C ASP A 61 -25.28 9.66 3.93
N TRP A 62 -26.28 8.83 4.23
CA TRP A 62 -26.25 7.94 5.40
C TRP A 62 -25.04 6.99 5.36
N LEU A 63 -24.75 6.39 4.20
CA LEU A 63 -23.65 5.44 4.05
C LEU A 63 -22.32 6.17 4.16
N LYS A 64 -22.20 7.32 3.49
CA LYS A 64 -21.00 8.17 3.53
C LYS A 64 -20.60 8.50 4.97
N ILE A 65 -21.55 8.92 5.80
CA ILE A 65 -21.29 9.25 7.21
C ILE A 65 -20.83 8.01 7.98
N VAL A 66 -21.51 6.88 7.81
CA VAL A 66 -21.14 5.64 8.54
C VAL A 66 -19.79 5.08 8.07
N VAL A 67 -19.48 5.18 6.78
CA VAL A 67 -18.15 4.81 6.26
C VAL A 67 -17.07 5.70 6.87
N LYS A 68 -17.28 7.02 6.97
CA LYS A 68 -16.33 7.92 7.63
C LYS A 68 -16.10 7.51 9.10
N LEU A 69 -17.17 7.20 9.84
CA LEU A 69 -17.06 6.69 11.22
C LEU A 69 -16.30 5.36 11.30
N TYR A 70 -16.62 4.42 10.41
CA TYR A 70 -15.93 3.14 10.29
C TYR A 70 -14.44 3.34 10.04
N ILE A 71 -14.04 4.26 9.15
CA ILE A 71 -12.63 4.54 8.87
C ILE A 71 -11.92 5.11 10.11
N LEU A 72 -12.52 6.06 10.83
CA LEU A 72 -11.93 6.60 12.06
C LEU A 72 -11.72 5.50 13.11
N LEU A 73 -12.69 4.61 13.29
CA LEU A 73 -12.58 3.49 14.21
C LEU A 73 -11.45 2.53 13.80
N ARG A 74 -11.35 2.21 12.50
CA ARG A 74 -10.31 1.32 11.96
C ARG A 74 -8.92 1.91 12.12
N VAL A 75 -8.77 3.22 11.92
CA VAL A 75 -7.53 3.97 12.17
C VAL A 75 -7.13 3.90 13.65
N ASN A 76 -8.07 4.17 14.56
CA ASN A 76 -7.83 4.08 16.00
C ASN A 76 -7.40 2.67 16.44
N ASN A 77 -7.87 1.64 15.73
CA ASN A 77 -7.50 0.24 15.97
C ASN A 77 -6.20 -0.19 15.25
N GLY A 78 -5.43 0.75 14.69
CA GLY A 78 -4.12 0.49 14.10
C GLY A 78 -4.17 -0.11 12.68
N THR A 79 -5.28 0.05 11.95
CA THR A 79 -5.39 -0.46 10.58
C THR A 79 -4.47 0.31 9.63
N SER A 80 -3.69 -0.41 8.82
CA SER A 80 -2.77 0.18 7.84
C SER A 80 -3.47 1.11 6.83
N ALA A 81 -2.79 2.19 6.41
CA ALA A 81 -3.26 3.11 5.37
C ALA A 81 -3.73 2.41 4.08
N ALA A 82 -2.98 1.40 3.62
CA ALA A 82 -3.30 0.63 2.41
C ALA A 82 -4.58 -0.21 2.52
N THR A 83 -4.99 -0.56 3.74
CA THR A 83 -6.25 -1.27 4.00
C THR A 83 -7.39 -0.27 4.11
N ILE A 84 -7.17 0.88 4.78
CA ILE A 84 -8.12 1.99 4.84
C ILE A 84 -8.52 2.49 3.45
N GLN A 85 -7.54 2.80 2.58
CA GLN A 85 -7.81 3.22 1.19
C GLN A 85 -8.66 2.21 0.43
N ARG A 86 -8.36 0.93 0.62
CA ARG A 86 -9.07 -0.16 -0.04
C ARG A 86 -10.49 -0.31 0.48
N ASP A 87 -10.69 -0.19 1.79
CA ASP A 87 -12.01 -0.25 2.39
C ASP A 87 -12.88 0.89 1.85
N VAL A 88 -12.38 2.13 1.79
CA VAL A 88 -13.09 3.26 1.19
C VAL A 88 -13.45 2.99 -0.27
N TYR A 89 -12.49 2.54 -1.08
CA TYR A 89 -12.73 2.23 -2.50
C TYR A 89 -13.78 1.13 -2.69
N ASN A 90 -13.69 0.05 -1.90
CA ASN A 90 -14.60 -1.09 -2.00
C ASN A 90 -16.03 -0.71 -1.58
N LEU A 91 -16.17 0.04 -0.48
CA LEU A 91 -17.46 0.52 0.02
C LEU A 91 -18.09 1.54 -0.94
N GLN A 92 -17.28 2.33 -1.62
CA GLN A 92 -17.75 3.24 -2.66
C GLN A 92 -18.29 2.47 -3.89
N LYS A 93 -17.69 1.33 -4.26
CA LYS A 93 -18.28 0.47 -5.30
C LYS A 93 -19.60 -0.15 -4.89
N PHE A 94 -19.80 -0.40 -3.60
CA PHE A 94 -21.07 -0.86 -3.08
C PHE A 94 -22.13 0.25 -3.11
N ASP A 95 -21.79 1.49 -2.72
CA ASP A 95 -22.64 2.69 -2.84
C ASP A 95 -23.18 2.88 -4.27
N LEU A 96 -22.35 2.65 -5.29
CA LEU A 96 -22.80 2.68 -6.69
C LEU A 96 -23.93 1.69 -6.98
N VAL A 97 -23.85 0.46 -6.45
CA VAL A 97 -24.91 -0.53 -6.64
C VAL A 97 -26.16 -0.19 -5.83
N LEU A 98 -26.02 0.37 -4.63
CA LEU A 98 -27.16 0.88 -3.87
C LEU A 98 -27.89 1.97 -4.64
N LYS A 99 -27.15 2.87 -5.30
CA LYS A 99 -27.73 3.92 -6.16
C LYS A 99 -28.52 3.33 -7.32
N GLU A 100 -27.95 2.37 -8.04
CA GLU A 100 -28.59 1.72 -9.20
C GLU A 100 -29.85 0.94 -8.80
N GLN A 101 -29.88 0.39 -7.59
CA GLN A 101 -31.01 -0.37 -7.05
C GLN A 101 -32.01 0.50 -6.27
N TYR A 102 -31.86 1.83 -6.29
CA TYR A 102 -32.71 2.78 -5.58
C TYR A 102 -32.83 2.49 -4.07
N VAL A 103 -31.71 2.11 -3.45
CA VAL A 103 -31.61 1.86 -2.00
C VAL A 103 -31.23 3.17 -1.29
N TYR A 104 -32.12 3.62 -0.42
CA TYR A 104 -32.01 4.89 0.30
C TYR A 104 -31.80 4.72 1.81
N SER A 105 -31.93 3.50 2.34
CA SER A 105 -31.69 3.22 3.76
C SER A 105 -31.09 1.82 3.97
N PHE A 106 -30.50 1.57 5.14
CA PHE A 106 -29.86 0.29 5.42
C PHE A 106 -30.87 -0.86 5.58
N GLU A 107 -32.11 -0.58 5.99
CA GLU A 107 -33.18 -1.57 6.17
C GLU A 107 -33.60 -2.23 4.86
N GLN A 108 -33.35 -1.55 3.73
CA GLN A 108 -33.62 -2.06 2.40
C GLN A 108 -32.53 -3.03 1.91
N ILE A 109 -31.39 -3.10 2.60
CA ILE A 109 -30.30 -4.01 2.25
C ILE A 109 -30.72 -5.44 2.58
N ASN A 110 -30.87 -6.25 1.54
CA ASN A 110 -31.23 -7.66 1.64
C ASN A 110 -30.32 -8.51 0.74
N ASN A 111 -30.55 -9.82 0.73
CA ASN A 111 -29.76 -10.76 -0.08
C ASN A 111 -29.80 -10.43 -1.58
N GLY A 112 -30.91 -9.87 -2.09
CA GLY A 112 -31.01 -9.44 -3.49
C GLY A 112 -30.02 -8.33 -3.85
N ILE A 113 -29.80 -7.37 -2.93
CA ILE A 113 -28.79 -6.31 -3.12
C ILE A 113 -27.38 -6.91 -3.17
N PHE A 114 -27.09 -7.94 -2.36
CA PHE A 114 -25.81 -8.62 -2.41
C PHE A 114 -25.61 -9.45 -3.68
N GLU A 115 -26.66 -10.09 -4.22
CA GLU A 115 -26.59 -10.74 -5.53
C GLU A 115 -26.36 -9.71 -6.66
N SER A 116 -27.05 -8.56 -6.63
CA SER A 116 -26.82 -7.46 -7.59
C SER A 116 -25.38 -6.94 -7.51
N PHE A 117 -24.82 -6.82 -6.30
CA PHE A 117 -23.43 -6.44 -6.12
C PHE A 117 -22.45 -7.51 -6.62
N ASP A 118 -22.72 -8.80 -6.39
CA ASP A 118 -21.91 -9.88 -6.96
C ASP A 118 -21.95 -9.88 -8.49
N TYR A 119 -23.14 -9.73 -9.08
CA TYR A 119 -23.31 -9.61 -10.51
C TYR A 119 -22.51 -8.44 -11.07
N TYR A 120 -22.57 -7.27 -10.43
CA TYR A 120 -21.74 -6.11 -10.77
C TYR A 120 -20.25 -6.46 -10.75
N LEU A 121 -19.73 -7.07 -9.68
CA LEU A 121 -18.32 -7.42 -9.59
C LEU A 121 -17.88 -8.43 -10.67
N ARG A 122 -18.70 -9.44 -10.95
CA ARG A 122 -18.44 -10.44 -11.99
C ARG A 122 -18.50 -9.85 -13.38
N SER A 123 -19.40 -8.89 -13.62
CA SER A 123 -19.50 -8.18 -14.91
C SER A 123 -18.22 -7.41 -15.26
N LYS A 124 -17.40 -7.05 -14.26
CA LYS A 124 -16.09 -6.40 -14.43
C LYS A 124 -14.95 -7.36 -14.73
N ASN A 125 -15.23 -8.65 -14.92
CA ASN A 125 -14.25 -9.70 -15.21
C ASN A 125 -13.09 -9.74 -14.21
N LEU A 126 -13.41 -9.55 -12.92
CA LEU A 126 -12.42 -9.54 -11.84
C LEU A 126 -12.00 -10.97 -11.46
N LYS A 127 -10.75 -11.12 -11.02
CA LYS A 127 -10.28 -12.38 -10.41
C LYS A 127 -11.11 -12.71 -9.17
N GLU A 128 -11.37 -13.99 -8.94
CA GLU A 128 -12.16 -14.48 -7.79
C GLU A 128 -11.58 -14.00 -6.44
N VAL A 129 -10.25 -13.97 -6.33
CA VAL A 129 -9.52 -13.40 -5.17
C VAL A 129 -9.90 -11.95 -4.89
N THR A 130 -10.08 -11.15 -5.95
CA THR A 130 -10.48 -9.75 -5.83
C THR A 130 -11.94 -9.65 -5.39
N ILE A 131 -12.84 -10.45 -5.95
CA ILE A 131 -14.26 -10.50 -5.56
C ILE A 131 -14.40 -10.87 -4.08
N HIS A 132 -13.71 -11.91 -3.62
CA HIS A 132 -13.75 -12.29 -2.21
C HIS A 132 -13.17 -11.21 -1.28
N ARG A 133 -12.28 -10.35 -1.78
CA ARG A 133 -11.79 -9.19 -1.03
C ARG A 133 -12.86 -8.11 -0.87
N TYR A 134 -13.68 -7.86 -1.88
CA TYR A 134 -14.86 -6.99 -1.75
C TYR A 134 -15.82 -7.53 -0.70
N TYR A 135 -16.12 -8.83 -0.76
CA TYR A 135 -16.93 -9.46 0.26
C TYR A 135 -16.32 -9.25 1.63
N ALA A 136 -15.02 -9.56 1.80
CA ALA A 136 -14.26 -9.39 3.04
C ALA A 136 -14.50 -8.03 3.68
N THR A 137 -14.33 -6.96 2.90
CA THR A 137 -14.60 -5.58 3.33
C THR A 137 -16.05 -5.39 3.78
N LEU A 138 -17.04 -5.85 3.01
CA LEU A 138 -18.46 -5.65 3.35
C LEU A 138 -18.85 -6.27 4.70
N VAL A 139 -18.44 -7.50 4.99
CA VAL A 139 -18.76 -8.09 6.32
C VAL A 139 -17.96 -7.42 7.42
N ALA A 140 -16.70 -7.06 7.20
CA ALA A 140 -15.94 -6.34 8.22
C ALA A 140 -16.65 -5.02 8.58
N PHE A 141 -17.14 -4.30 7.57
CA PHE A 141 -17.94 -3.10 7.73
C PHE A 141 -19.27 -3.37 8.46
N PHE A 142 -20.10 -4.29 7.96
CA PHE A 142 -21.42 -4.57 8.55
C PHE A 142 -21.35 -5.19 9.95
N ASP A 143 -20.40 -6.07 10.20
CA ASP A 143 -20.19 -6.62 11.55
C ASP A 143 -19.72 -5.53 12.52
N THR A 144 -18.90 -4.58 12.06
CA THR A 144 -18.50 -3.41 12.86
C THR A 144 -19.70 -2.51 13.14
N CYS A 145 -20.55 -2.25 12.14
CA CYS A 145 -21.79 -1.48 12.32
C CYS A 145 -22.72 -2.14 13.36
N ARG A 146 -22.85 -3.49 13.32
CA ARG A 146 -23.62 -4.25 14.30
C ARG A 146 -23.01 -4.15 15.70
N LEU A 147 -21.69 -4.33 15.82
CA LEU A 147 -20.99 -4.29 17.12
C LEU A 147 -21.07 -2.92 17.78
N GLU A 148 -20.95 -1.85 17.00
CA GLU A 148 -21.03 -0.47 17.51
C GLU A 148 -22.47 0.01 17.71
N GLY A 149 -23.47 -0.76 17.26
CA GLY A 149 -24.90 -0.44 17.38
C GLY A 149 -25.42 0.58 16.35
N TRP A 150 -24.69 0.79 15.25
CA TRP A 150 -25.06 1.79 14.23
C TRP A 150 -26.24 1.34 13.37
N PHE A 151 -26.23 0.08 12.95
CA PHE A 151 -27.33 -0.62 12.31
C PHE A 151 -27.00 -2.10 12.17
N ASP A 152 -28.01 -2.94 11.92
CA ASP A 152 -27.85 -4.38 11.73
C ASP A 152 -28.28 -4.82 10.34
N VAL A 153 -27.30 -5.17 9.52
CA VAL A 153 -27.49 -5.81 8.22
C VAL A 153 -26.91 -7.22 8.29
N SER A 154 -27.74 -8.23 8.04
CA SER A 154 -27.31 -9.64 8.09
C SER A 154 -26.18 -9.92 7.10
N THR A 155 -25.07 -10.47 7.60
CA THR A 155 -23.92 -10.87 6.80
C THR A 155 -23.98 -12.36 6.39
N TYR A 156 -25.11 -13.03 6.64
CA TYR A 156 -25.27 -14.46 6.38
C TYR A 156 -25.10 -14.83 4.91
N TRP A 157 -25.50 -13.97 3.98
CA TRP A 157 -25.34 -14.18 2.54
C TRP A 157 -23.88 -14.48 2.13
N PHE A 158 -22.91 -13.90 2.82
CA PHE A 158 -21.48 -14.09 2.53
C PHE A 158 -20.92 -15.42 3.06
N LYS A 159 -21.67 -16.14 3.91
CA LYS A 159 -21.24 -17.41 4.50
C LYS A 159 -21.09 -18.46 3.40
N GLY A 160 -19.92 -19.09 3.33
CA GLY A 160 -19.59 -20.06 2.27
C GLY A 160 -19.22 -19.48 0.91
N ARG A 161 -19.50 -18.18 0.66
CA ARG A 161 -19.09 -17.46 -0.56
C ARG A 161 -17.68 -16.85 -0.47
N ARG A 162 -17.04 -16.95 0.70
CA ARG A 162 -15.67 -16.51 0.92
C ARG A 162 -14.77 -17.73 0.94
N ARG A 163 -14.01 -17.93 -0.13
CA ARG A 163 -12.92 -18.92 -0.13
C ARG A 163 -11.64 -18.28 0.37
N ARG A 164 -10.97 -18.95 1.31
CA ARG A 164 -9.57 -18.65 1.61
C ARG A 164 -8.75 -19.16 0.44
N PHE A 165 -8.13 -18.25 -0.29
CA PHE A 165 -7.14 -18.62 -1.28
C PHE A 165 -5.82 -18.83 -0.56
N TYR A 166 -5.35 -20.06 -0.58
CA TYR A 166 -3.98 -20.38 -0.26
C TYR A 166 -3.27 -20.50 -1.61
N PRO A 167 -2.22 -19.69 -1.88
CA PRO A 167 -1.41 -19.94 -3.06
C PRO A 167 -0.89 -21.37 -2.96
N SER A 168 -1.17 -22.20 -3.97
CA SER A 168 -0.54 -23.51 -4.03
C SER A 168 0.93 -23.32 -4.43
N ASN A 169 1.82 -24.19 -3.97
CA ASN A 169 3.23 -24.10 -4.39
C ASN A 169 3.39 -24.25 -5.91
N ASP A 170 2.43 -24.91 -6.58
CA ASP A 170 2.40 -25.09 -8.03
C ASP A 170 2.02 -23.79 -8.79
N GLU A 171 1.56 -22.75 -8.08
CA GLU A 171 1.24 -21.42 -8.63
C GLU A 171 2.39 -20.42 -8.49
N ILE A 172 3.53 -20.82 -7.91
CA ILE A 172 4.71 -19.95 -7.82
C ILE A 172 5.33 -19.88 -9.21
N ASN A 173 5.15 -18.73 -9.86
CA ASN A 173 5.82 -18.43 -11.12
C ASN A 173 7.31 -18.16 -10.84
N TYR A 174 8.12 -19.21 -10.93
CA TYR A 174 9.58 -19.08 -10.90
C TYR A 174 10.05 -18.39 -12.18
N ILE A 175 11.09 -17.55 -12.03
CA ILE A 175 11.80 -16.99 -13.18
C ILE A 175 12.70 -18.10 -13.73
N PRO A 176 12.56 -18.52 -15.00
CA PRO A 176 13.38 -19.55 -15.60
C PRO A 176 14.88 -19.21 -15.56
N GLU A 177 15.74 -20.22 -15.50
CA GLU A 177 17.20 -20.04 -15.42
C GLU A 177 17.75 -19.29 -16.65
N GLU A 178 17.17 -19.54 -17.83
CA GLU A 178 17.57 -18.85 -19.06
C GLU A 178 17.31 -17.34 -18.98
N VAL A 179 16.21 -16.94 -18.33
CA VAL A 179 15.88 -15.52 -18.12
C VAL A 179 16.85 -14.89 -17.12
N TRP A 180 17.25 -15.62 -16.09
CA TRP A 180 18.30 -15.16 -15.17
C TRP A 180 19.63 -14.96 -15.88
N ASN A 181 20.05 -15.92 -16.70
CA ASN A 181 21.30 -15.83 -17.45
C ASN A 181 21.30 -14.63 -18.41
N GLN A 182 20.17 -14.37 -19.08
CA GLN A 182 20.01 -13.18 -19.92
C GLN A 182 20.05 -11.88 -19.11
N LEU A 183 19.42 -11.85 -17.93
CA LEU A 183 19.47 -10.67 -17.07
C LEU A 183 20.90 -10.40 -16.58
N GLU A 184 21.63 -11.44 -16.16
CA GLU A 184 23.02 -11.32 -15.73
C GLU A 184 23.93 -10.79 -16.83
N SER A 185 23.84 -11.37 -18.04
CA SER A 185 24.69 -10.96 -19.16
C SER A 185 24.44 -9.52 -19.60
N ASN A 186 23.24 -8.98 -19.32
CA ASN A 186 22.83 -7.64 -19.73
C ASN A 186 22.67 -6.66 -18.55
N LEU A 187 23.00 -7.06 -17.32
CA LEU A 187 22.77 -6.25 -16.12
C LEU A 187 23.46 -4.88 -16.21
N HIS A 188 24.66 -4.87 -16.80
CA HIS A 188 25.49 -3.69 -17.00
C HIS A 188 24.85 -2.60 -17.87
N HIS A 189 23.79 -2.92 -18.63
CA HIS A 189 23.03 -1.92 -19.39
C HIS A 189 22.03 -1.12 -18.54
N LEU A 190 21.74 -1.56 -17.31
CA LEU A 190 20.85 -0.84 -16.41
C LEU A 190 21.61 0.26 -15.64
N PRO A 191 20.95 1.32 -15.15
CA PRO A 191 21.59 2.28 -14.25
C PRO A 191 22.12 1.58 -12.98
N GLU A 192 23.30 1.98 -12.51
CA GLU A 192 23.97 1.31 -11.38
C GLU A 192 23.08 1.09 -10.15
N PRO A 193 22.26 2.07 -9.67
CA PRO A 193 21.41 1.82 -8.52
C PRO A 193 20.41 0.69 -8.75
N ILE A 194 19.89 0.55 -9.98
CA ILE A 194 18.97 -0.52 -10.36
C ILE A 194 19.69 -1.87 -10.38
N GLN A 195 20.92 -1.91 -10.89
CA GLN A 195 21.75 -3.12 -10.83
C GLN A 195 21.93 -3.59 -9.37
N ARG A 196 22.32 -2.67 -8.48
CA ARG A 196 22.53 -2.97 -7.05
C ARG A 196 21.22 -3.42 -6.37
N MET A 197 20.08 -2.83 -6.70
CA MET A 197 18.76 -3.28 -6.21
C MET A 197 18.45 -4.73 -6.61
N ILE A 198 18.72 -5.10 -7.87
CA ILE A 198 18.50 -6.46 -8.39
C ILE A 198 19.39 -7.46 -7.64
N LEU A 199 20.67 -7.14 -7.46
CA LEU A 199 21.61 -7.99 -6.73
C LEU A 199 21.17 -8.23 -5.28
N VAL A 200 20.69 -7.19 -4.58
CA VAL A 200 20.21 -7.31 -3.20
C VAL A 200 18.95 -8.17 -3.12
N ILE A 201 17.91 -7.90 -3.93
CA ILE A 201 16.66 -8.69 -3.90
C ILE A 201 16.93 -10.14 -4.25
N ARG A 202 17.72 -10.39 -5.30
CA ARG A 202 18.02 -11.75 -5.74
C ARG A 202 18.74 -12.56 -4.67
N THR A 203 19.74 -11.96 -4.02
CA THR A 203 20.57 -12.65 -3.03
C THR A 203 19.82 -12.90 -1.72
N THR A 204 18.96 -11.96 -1.32
CA THR A 204 18.29 -12.00 0.00
C THR A 204 16.87 -12.57 -0.06
N GLY A 205 16.24 -12.59 -1.23
CA GLY A 205 14.84 -12.98 -1.39
C GLY A 205 13.84 -12.03 -0.69
N MET A 206 14.27 -10.84 -0.27
CA MET A 206 13.41 -9.90 0.45
C MET A 206 12.33 -9.29 -0.44
N ARG A 207 11.26 -8.77 0.17
CA ARG A 207 10.20 -8.12 -0.59
C ARG A 207 10.70 -6.80 -1.17
N VAL A 208 10.23 -6.45 -2.36
CA VAL A 208 10.52 -5.15 -2.99
C VAL A 208 10.20 -3.98 -2.05
N GLY A 209 9.08 -4.05 -1.32
CA GLY A 209 8.73 -3.03 -0.33
C GLY A 209 9.74 -2.91 0.81
N GLU A 210 10.35 -4.01 1.26
CA GLU A 210 11.40 -4.01 2.29
C GLU A 210 12.69 -3.41 1.73
N LEU A 211 13.07 -3.76 0.49
CA LEU A 211 14.21 -3.16 -0.21
C LEU A 211 14.08 -1.63 -0.31
N LEU A 212 12.93 -1.15 -0.76
CA LEU A 212 12.71 0.28 -1.00
C LEU A 212 12.60 1.10 0.28
N ASN A 213 12.33 0.47 1.43
CA ASN A 213 12.35 1.13 2.74
C ASN A 213 13.66 0.88 3.51
N MET A 214 14.63 0.20 2.90
CA MET A 214 15.84 -0.22 3.60
C MET A 214 16.59 0.98 4.18
N PRO A 215 16.94 0.95 5.48
CA PRO A 215 17.72 2.02 6.10
C PRO A 215 19.09 2.16 5.42
N TYR A 216 19.60 3.38 5.35
CA TYR A 216 20.97 3.63 4.90
C TYR A 216 21.98 2.81 5.72
N ASP A 217 21.89 2.86 7.05
CA ASP A 217 22.69 2.06 7.98
C ASP A 217 22.09 0.66 8.21
N CYS A 218 22.01 -0.15 7.15
CA CYS A 218 21.47 -1.51 7.19
C CYS A 218 22.54 -2.60 7.46
N LEU A 219 23.83 -2.35 7.21
CA LEU A 219 24.87 -3.36 7.35
C LEU A 219 25.27 -3.60 8.82
N ARG A 220 25.39 -4.86 9.20
CA ARG A 220 25.90 -5.28 10.53
C ARG A 220 26.97 -6.35 10.34
N LYS A 221 28.03 -6.31 11.15
CA LYS A 221 29.08 -7.34 11.18
C LYS A 221 29.08 -8.02 12.53
N ARG A 222 28.85 -9.34 12.55
CA ARG A 222 28.93 -10.17 13.77
C ARG A 222 30.04 -11.21 13.58
N GLY A 223 31.21 -10.97 14.17
CA GLY A 223 32.40 -11.77 13.92
C GLY A 223 32.87 -11.61 12.47
N SER A 224 32.98 -12.72 11.74
CA SER A 224 33.31 -12.73 10.30
C SER A 224 32.09 -12.59 9.38
N GLN A 225 30.86 -12.73 9.89
CA GLN A 225 29.65 -12.77 9.06
C GLN A 225 29.00 -11.40 8.92
N TRP A 226 28.80 -10.95 7.68
CA TRP A 226 27.95 -9.80 7.38
C TRP A 226 26.47 -10.15 7.42
N ARG A 227 25.68 -9.17 7.83
CA ARG A 227 24.23 -9.24 7.94
C ARG A 227 23.61 -7.93 7.44
N ILE A 228 22.39 -8.03 6.94
CA ILE A 228 21.57 -6.89 6.59
C ILE A 228 20.38 -6.81 7.55
N ARG A 229 20.19 -5.64 8.14
CA ARG A 229 19.07 -5.32 9.01
C ARG A 229 17.92 -4.78 8.18
N ILE A 230 16.77 -5.42 8.32
CA ILE A 230 15.52 -5.05 7.64
C ILE A 230 14.41 -4.85 8.65
N THR A 231 13.45 -3.98 8.35
CA THR A 231 12.21 -3.87 9.13
C THR A 231 11.08 -4.45 8.30
N THR A 232 10.43 -5.48 8.81
CA THR A 232 9.32 -6.14 8.11
C THR A 232 8.11 -5.20 8.04
N GLU A 233 7.63 -4.87 6.84
CA GLU A 233 6.52 -3.91 6.66
C GLU A 233 5.22 -4.38 7.33
N LYS A 234 4.98 -5.70 7.33
CA LYS A 234 3.73 -6.29 7.84
C LYS A 234 3.65 -6.33 9.37
N TYR A 235 4.78 -6.52 10.05
CA TYR A 235 4.80 -6.75 11.50
C TYR A 235 5.56 -5.67 12.27
N GLY A 236 6.29 -4.79 11.58
CA GLY A 236 7.10 -3.73 12.20
C GLY A 236 8.27 -4.25 13.01
N ILE A 237 8.68 -5.51 12.77
CA ILE A 237 9.76 -6.18 13.52
C ILE A 237 11.07 -5.99 12.76
N GLU A 238 12.12 -5.60 13.47
CA GLU A 238 13.50 -5.63 12.96
C GLU A 238 14.02 -7.07 12.90
N ASP A 239 14.62 -7.43 11.77
CA ASP A 239 15.22 -8.73 11.52
C ASP A 239 16.60 -8.57 10.88
N GLU A 240 17.45 -9.58 10.99
CA GLU A 240 18.80 -9.61 10.43
C GLU A 240 19.04 -10.85 9.57
N LEU A 241 19.24 -10.65 8.27
CA LEU A 241 19.56 -11.73 7.32
C LEU A 241 21.07 -11.81 7.08
N PRO A 242 21.71 -12.99 7.13
CA PRO A 242 23.10 -13.14 6.74
C PRO A 242 23.27 -12.88 5.24
N ILE A 243 24.37 -12.21 4.87
CA ILE A 243 24.72 -11.89 3.48
C ILE A 243 26.18 -12.26 3.17
N PRO A 244 26.51 -12.62 1.91
CA PRO A 244 27.89 -12.82 1.49
C PRO A 244 28.68 -11.50 1.50
N GLU A 245 30.01 -11.59 1.58
CA GLU A 245 30.92 -10.43 1.59
C GLU A 245 30.74 -9.58 0.32
N ASP A 246 30.58 -10.20 -0.84
CA ASP A 246 30.44 -9.49 -2.12
C ASP A 246 29.17 -8.61 -2.13
N LEU A 247 28.08 -9.08 -1.52
CA LEU A 247 26.88 -8.26 -1.39
C LEU A 247 27.08 -7.09 -0.41
N ALA A 248 27.88 -7.29 0.64
CA ALA A 248 28.24 -6.21 1.55
C ALA A 248 29.07 -5.12 0.84
N VAL A 249 29.91 -5.49 -0.14
CA VAL A 249 30.62 -4.52 -1.00
C VAL A 249 29.63 -3.74 -1.86
N VAL A 250 28.70 -4.43 -2.54
CA VAL A 250 27.64 -3.79 -3.35
C VAL A 250 26.81 -2.78 -2.53
N ILE A 251 26.46 -3.13 -1.28
CA ILE A 251 25.71 -2.24 -0.40
C ILE A 251 26.55 -1.02 0.01
N LYS A 252 27.85 -1.19 0.29
CA LYS A 252 28.74 -0.07 0.60
C LYS A 252 28.91 0.88 -0.59
N GLU A 253 29.01 0.37 -1.81
CA GLU A 253 29.04 1.19 -3.02
C GLU A 253 27.76 2.00 -3.16
N GLN A 254 26.60 1.38 -2.90
CA GLN A 254 25.33 2.11 -2.89
C GLN A 254 25.29 3.18 -1.78
N GLN A 255 25.82 2.90 -0.59
CA GLN A 255 25.94 3.90 0.48
C GLN A 255 26.82 5.09 0.07
N LEU A 256 27.91 4.86 -0.65
CA LEU A 256 28.76 5.92 -1.19
C LEU A 256 28.02 6.76 -2.23
N TYR A 257 27.32 6.10 -3.16
CA TYR A 257 26.48 6.78 -4.17
C TYR A 257 25.44 7.71 -3.51
N ILE A 258 24.75 7.24 -2.46
CA ILE A 258 23.75 8.05 -1.77
C ILE A 258 24.37 9.31 -1.13
N ILE A 259 25.53 9.21 -0.48
CA ILE A 259 26.22 10.37 0.09
C ILE A 259 26.56 11.37 -1.02
N GLN A 260 27.11 10.89 -2.13
CA GLN A 260 27.55 11.73 -3.25
C GLN A 260 26.40 12.51 -3.89
N VAL A 261 25.22 11.89 -4.02
CA VAL A 261 24.08 12.47 -4.75
C VAL A 261 23.11 13.24 -3.84
N PHE A 262 22.86 12.77 -2.60
CA PHE A 262 21.77 13.27 -1.75
C PHE A 262 22.21 13.84 -0.39
N SER A 263 23.52 13.91 -0.10
CA SER A 263 24.14 14.29 1.20
C SER A 263 23.99 13.25 2.32
N GLU A 264 24.73 13.45 3.42
CA GLU A 264 24.81 12.54 4.58
C GLU A 264 23.48 12.34 5.33
N HIS A 265 22.47 13.18 5.09
CA HIS A 265 21.19 13.16 5.81
C HIS A 265 20.11 12.30 5.14
N TYR A 266 20.45 11.57 4.07
CA TYR A 266 19.50 10.68 3.40
C TYR A 266 19.37 9.33 4.13
N ASN A 267 18.16 9.02 4.61
CA ASN A 267 17.95 7.92 5.56
C ASN A 267 17.76 6.53 4.92
N HIS A 268 17.67 6.43 3.60
CA HIS A 268 17.39 5.17 2.89
C HIS A 268 18.56 4.73 2.01
N LEU A 269 18.75 3.42 1.85
CA LEU A 269 19.82 2.88 0.99
C LEU A 269 19.54 3.12 -0.50
N PHE A 270 18.28 3.10 -0.90
CA PHE A 270 17.85 3.34 -2.27
C PHE A 270 16.94 4.56 -2.34
N CYS A 271 17.15 5.37 -3.37
CA CYS A 271 16.36 6.55 -3.62
C CYS A 271 15.38 6.34 -4.77
N THR A 272 14.23 7.02 -4.68
CA THR A 272 13.44 7.29 -5.89
C THR A 272 14.17 8.35 -6.71
N SER A 273 14.03 8.35 -8.02
CA SER A 273 14.70 9.28 -8.96
C SER A 273 14.35 10.77 -8.77
N LYS A 274 13.73 11.16 -7.64
CA LYS A 274 13.44 12.54 -7.29
C LYS A 274 13.94 12.84 -5.88
N ALA A 275 15.10 13.48 -5.82
CA ALA A 275 15.44 14.34 -4.71
C ALA A 275 14.35 15.42 -4.57
N GLY A 276 13.61 15.44 -3.47
CA GLY A 276 12.86 16.60 -2.98
C GLY A 276 11.60 17.04 -3.75
N GLY A 277 10.43 16.88 -3.11
CA GLY A 277 9.27 17.73 -3.32
C GLY A 277 8.50 17.59 -4.64
N TRP A 278 7.21 17.25 -4.52
CA TRP A 278 6.23 17.57 -5.56
C TRP A 278 6.03 19.09 -5.60
N LYS A 279 6.96 19.85 -6.20
CA LYS A 279 6.56 21.14 -6.76
C LYS A 279 5.67 20.82 -7.95
N THR A 280 4.39 21.11 -7.78
CA THR A 280 3.41 21.21 -8.87
C THR A 280 4.09 21.87 -10.07
N LEU A 281 4.16 21.16 -11.19
CA LEU A 281 4.53 21.71 -12.48
C LEU A 281 3.42 22.65 -12.94
N THR A 282 3.35 23.85 -12.37
CA THR A 282 2.71 24.97 -13.06
C THR A 282 3.63 25.36 -14.20
N LYS A 283 3.18 25.11 -15.44
CA LYS A 283 3.81 25.61 -16.67
C LYS A 283 4.12 27.10 -16.47
N LYS A 284 5.38 27.50 -16.67
CA LYS A 284 5.66 28.90 -17.00
C LYS A 284 5.07 29.18 -18.38
N SER A 285 4.50 30.36 -18.52
CA SER A 285 3.81 30.86 -19.71
C SER A 285 4.75 31.22 -20.87
N ASP A 286 6.03 30.84 -20.82
CA ASP A 286 7.07 31.20 -21.79
C ASP A 286 7.56 30.02 -22.65
N GLY A 287 6.97 28.83 -22.51
CA GLY A 287 7.18 27.72 -23.45
C GLY A 287 8.57 27.09 -23.44
N THR A 288 9.40 27.32 -22.41
CA THR A 288 10.69 26.62 -22.28
C THR A 288 10.51 25.27 -21.58
N VAL A 289 10.97 24.21 -22.26
CA VAL A 289 11.10 22.84 -21.72
C VAL A 289 12.36 22.81 -20.86
N LEU A 290 12.24 22.46 -19.57
CA LEU A 290 13.40 22.17 -18.74
C LEU A 290 13.79 20.71 -18.92
N ASP A 291 15.00 20.54 -19.43
CA ASP A 291 15.89 19.38 -19.48
C ASP A 291 15.29 18.02 -19.10
N GLU A 292 15.25 17.15 -20.11
CA GLU A 292 15.33 15.71 -19.90
C GLU A 292 16.56 15.43 -19.03
N MET A 293 16.35 15.04 -17.77
CA MET A 293 17.40 14.40 -16.98
C MET A 293 17.69 13.04 -17.63
N VAL A 294 18.62 13.06 -18.57
CA VAL A 294 19.33 11.90 -19.07
C VAL A 294 20.03 11.27 -17.87
N PHE A 295 19.75 9.99 -17.60
CA PHE A 295 20.62 9.18 -16.75
C PHE A 295 21.94 9.01 -17.52
N GLU A 296 22.86 9.96 -17.40
CA GLU A 296 24.22 9.78 -17.89
C GLU A 296 24.91 8.78 -16.96
N ALA A 297 25.28 7.62 -17.51
CA ALA A 297 26.21 6.72 -16.87
C ALA A 297 27.52 7.50 -16.65
N TYR A 298 27.92 7.70 -15.40
CA TYR A 298 29.21 8.31 -15.09
C TYR A 298 30.32 7.33 -15.52
N PRO A 299 31.16 7.65 -16.52
CA PRO A 299 32.12 6.70 -17.07
C PRO A 299 33.35 6.45 -16.17
N GLU A 300 33.45 7.11 -15.02
CA GLU A 300 34.73 7.22 -14.29
C GLU A 300 34.77 6.52 -12.91
N ILE A 301 33.78 5.68 -12.57
CA ILE A 301 33.87 4.82 -11.38
C ILE A 301 34.06 3.36 -11.80
N MET A 302 35.32 3.06 -12.11
CA MET A 302 36.02 1.78 -11.90
C MET A 302 36.01 0.67 -13.00
N PRO A 303 37.13 -0.09 -13.09
CA PRO A 303 37.41 -1.04 -14.16
C PRO A 303 36.58 -2.34 -14.07
N ASN A 304 36.33 -2.93 -15.23
CA ASN A 304 35.54 -4.12 -15.58
C ASN A 304 35.81 -5.45 -14.83
N HIS A 305 36.21 -5.49 -13.55
CA HIS A 305 36.71 -6.71 -12.91
C HIS A 305 35.79 -7.42 -11.90
N LEU A 306 34.53 -7.02 -11.70
CA LEU A 306 33.61 -7.75 -10.80
C LEU A 306 32.37 -8.37 -11.46
N PHE A 307 32.16 -8.17 -12.77
CA PHE A 307 30.96 -8.70 -13.45
C PHE A 307 31.01 -10.18 -13.82
N ASN A 308 32.11 -10.89 -13.54
CA ASN A 308 32.23 -12.34 -13.75
C ASN A 308 32.30 -13.09 -12.42
N MET A 309 31.24 -13.04 -11.61
CA MET A 309 31.06 -13.97 -10.50
C MET A 309 30.09 -15.06 -10.92
N THR A 310 30.64 -16.11 -11.54
CA THR A 310 29.95 -17.39 -11.68
C THR A 310 29.71 -17.96 -10.29
N VAL A 311 28.45 -17.94 -9.84
CA VAL A 311 28.03 -18.71 -8.66
C VAL A 311 28.21 -20.18 -9.02
N LYS A 312 29.28 -20.81 -8.54
CA LYS A 312 29.43 -22.26 -8.68
C LYS A 312 28.31 -22.94 -7.90
N PRO A 313 27.58 -23.90 -8.49
CA PRO A 313 26.67 -24.73 -7.73
C PRO A 313 27.49 -25.56 -6.74
N THR A 314 27.27 -25.34 -5.44
CA THR A 314 27.70 -26.29 -4.42
C THR A 314 26.84 -27.53 -4.55
N GLY A 315 27.47 -28.64 -4.94
CA GLY A 315 26.87 -29.97 -4.93
C GLY A 315 26.80 -30.58 -3.55
#